data_AF-A0A4R4G836-F1
#
_entry.id   AF-A0A4R4G836-F1
#
_cell.length_a   1.000
_cell.length_b   1.000
_cell.length_c   1.000
_cell.angle_alpha   90.00
_cell.angle_beta   90.00
_cell.angle_gamma   90.00
#
_symmetry.space_group_name_H-M   'P 1'
#
loop_
_entity.id
_entity.type
_entity.pdbx_description
1 polymer ?
#
loop_
_entity_poly.entity_id
_entity_poly.type
_entity_poly.pdbx_seq_one_letter_code
_entity_poly.pdbx_strand_id
1 'polypeptide(L)'
;MSLIEIFTDYVLNRKSLKEYVEVRKTINERGEFNDAKLIRAQEILERLKAEEPEVYEGMYETLAKVYARNAGLTVEYPIEFIRQILRMYRGHETPTQVYEEYKRVLEHYHHDV
;
A
#
# COMPACT_ATOMS: atom_id res chain seq x y z
N MET A 1 18.91 6.06 3.56
CA MET A 1 17.77 5.43 2.87
C MET A 1 17.32 6.36 1.77
N SER A 2 17.11 5.85 0.55
CA SER A 2 16.46 6.56 -0.55
C SER A 2 14.98 6.83 -0.21
N LEU A 3 14.32 7.71 -0.98
CA LEU A 3 12.91 8.03 -0.78
C LEU A 3 12.03 6.79 -0.86
N ILE A 4 12.34 5.86 -1.77
CA ILE A 4 11.57 4.64 -1.96
C ILE A 4 11.75 3.64 -0.82
N GLU A 5 12.94 3.58 -0.21
CA GLU A 5 13.19 2.76 0.99
C GLU A 5 12.41 3.31 2.19
N ILE A 6 12.39 4.64 2.37
CA ILE A 6 11.60 5.29 3.42
C ILE A 6 10.12 5.03 3.20
N PHE A 7 9.62 5.19 1.97
CA PHE A 7 8.23 4.87 1.64
C PHE A 7 7.87 3.42 1.97
N THR A 8 8.73 2.49 1.57
CA THR A 8 8.56 1.05 1.82
C THR A 8 8.47 0.76 3.31
N ASP A 9 9.37 1.32 4.12
CA ASP A 9 9.33 1.23 5.57
C ASP A 9 8.01 1.77 6.16
N TYR A 10 7.55 2.92 5.69
CA TYR A 10 6.30 3.52 6.17
C TYR A 10 5.09 2.63 5.89
N VAL A 11 5.00 2.06 4.69
CA VAL A 11 3.89 1.18 4.33
C VAL A 11 3.96 -0.13 5.10
N LEU A 12 5.11 -0.82 5.13
CA LEU A 12 5.25 -2.12 5.78
C LEU A 12 5.04 -2.05 7.30
N ASN A 13 5.57 -1.00 7.94
CA ASN A 13 5.44 -0.80 9.38
C ASN A 13 4.19 -0.02 9.78
N ARG A 14 3.23 0.13 8.85
CA ARG A 14 1.92 0.79 9.09
C ARG A 14 2.06 2.20 9.69
N LYS A 15 3.11 2.93 9.31
CA LYS A 15 3.35 4.31 9.75
C LYS A 15 2.43 5.27 8.99
N SER A 16 2.28 6.48 9.52
CA SER A 16 1.40 7.49 8.94
C SER A 16 1.92 7.98 7.59
N LEU A 17 1.10 7.84 6.53
CA LEU A 17 1.46 8.41 5.21
C LEU A 17 1.44 9.94 5.23
N LYS A 18 0.69 10.56 6.16
CA LYS A 18 0.72 12.01 6.39
C LYS A 18 2.08 12.44 6.95
N GLU A 19 2.67 11.66 7.84
CA GLU A 19 4.03 11.90 8.35
C GLU A 19 5.08 11.69 7.25
N TYR A 20 4.94 10.65 6.43
CA TYR A 20 5.81 10.43 5.27
C TYR A 20 5.83 11.63 4.31
N VAL A 21 4.66 12.26 4.07
CA VAL A 21 4.56 13.49 3.26
C VAL A 21 5.40 14.63 3.83
N GLU A 22 5.51 14.76 5.14
CA GLU A 22 6.37 15.78 5.76
C GLU A 22 7.86 15.40 5.64
N VAL A 23 8.20 14.15 5.92
CA VAL A 23 9.59 13.66 5.85
C VAL A 23 10.17 13.83 4.44
N ARG A 24 9.41 13.47 3.39
CA ARG A 24 9.92 13.49 2.02
C ARG A 24 10.20 14.89 1.48
N LYS A 25 9.62 15.96 2.04
CA LYS A 25 9.90 17.35 1.63
C LYS A 25 11.36 17.74 1.83
N THR A 26 12.07 17.03 2.70
CA THR A 26 13.50 17.23 2.98
C THR A 26 14.42 16.45 2.03
N ILE A 27 13.85 15.66 1.11
CA ILE A 27 14.57 14.75 0.22
C ILE A 27 14.42 15.23 -1.22
N ASN A 28 15.54 15.38 -1.93
CA ASN A 28 15.55 15.82 -3.33
C ASN A 28 15.38 14.63 -4.31
N GLU A 29 14.31 13.87 -4.14
CA GLU A 29 13.94 12.73 -4.99
C GLU A 29 12.45 12.81 -5.35
N ARG A 30 12.09 12.29 -6.53
CA ARG A 30 10.69 12.25 -6.97
C ARG A 30 10.03 10.96 -6.51
N GLY A 31 8.97 11.07 -5.71
CA GLY A 31 8.15 9.93 -5.31
C GLY A 31 7.12 9.52 -6.37
N GLU A 32 6.67 8.28 -6.29
CA GLU A 32 5.63 7.70 -7.17
C GLU A 32 4.26 8.38 -7.00
N PHE A 33 3.91 8.75 -5.76
CA PHE A 33 2.63 9.38 -5.42
C PHE A 33 2.82 10.85 -5.04
N ASN A 34 1.87 11.71 -5.42
CA ASN A 34 1.81 13.09 -4.92
C ASN A 34 1.22 13.14 -3.49
N ASP A 35 1.34 14.29 -2.82
CA ASP A 35 0.90 14.45 -1.42
C ASP A 35 -0.60 14.16 -1.27
N ALA A 36 -1.41 14.67 -2.20
CA ALA A 36 -2.86 14.49 -2.17
C ALA A 36 -3.27 13.01 -2.22
N LYS A 37 -2.60 12.20 -3.06
CA LYS A 37 -2.86 10.75 -3.12
C LYS A 37 -2.45 10.05 -1.83
N LEU A 38 -1.32 10.41 -1.22
CA LEU A 38 -0.85 9.79 0.02
C LEU A 38 -1.76 10.12 1.20
N ILE A 39 -2.18 11.39 1.31
CA ILE A 39 -3.16 11.82 2.31
C ILE A 39 -4.48 11.09 2.10
N ARG A 40 -4.96 10.98 0.85
CA ARG A 40 -6.18 10.24 0.54
C ARG A 40 -6.08 8.76 0.89
N ALA A 41 -4.95 8.11 0.59
CA ALA A 41 -4.71 6.73 0.96
C ALA A 41 -4.75 6.54 2.48
N GLN A 42 -4.18 7.48 3.25
CA GLN A 42 -4.26 7.47 4.71
C GLN A 42 -5.71 7.54 5.21
N GLU A 43 -6.52 8.44 4.67
CA GLU A 43 -7.94 8.55 5.03
C GLU A 43 -8.71 7.27 4.72
N ILE A 44 -8.44 6.64 3.58
CA ILE A 44 -9.05 5.37 3.20
C ILE A 44 -8.62 4.26 4.17
N LEU A 45 -7.34 4.19 4.54
CA LEU A 45 -6.84 3.23 5.53
C LEU A 45 -7.48 3.41 6.90
N GLU A 46 -7.61 4.66 7.37
CA GLU A 46 -8.29 5.00 8.62
C GLU A 46 -9.77 4.58 8.57
N ARG A 47 -10.46 4.85 7.46
CA ARG A 47 -11.84 4.44 7.23
C ARG A 47 -12.00 2.92 7.18
N LEU A 48 -11.14 2.25 6.42
CA LEU A 48 -11.15 0.80 6.27
C LEU A 48 -10.93 0.10 7.61
N LYS A 49 -9.99 0.61 8.43
CA LYS A 49 -9.74 0.10 9.77
C LYS A 49 -10.97 0.20 10.69
N ALA A 50 -11.79 1.25 10.51
CA ALA A 50 -12.99 1.46 11.31
C ALA A 50 -14.21 0.67 10.79
N GLU A 51 -14.41 0.61 9.47
CA GLU A 51 -15.60 0.02 8.84
C GLU A 51 -15.45 -1.48 8.54
N GLU A 52 -14.28 -1.91 8.06
CA GLU A 52 -13.99 -3.27 7.62
C GLU A 52 -12.59 -3.72 8.13
N PRO A 53 -12.40 -3.88 9.46
CA PRO A 53 -11.10 -4.18 10.05
C PRO A 53 -10.48 -5.49 9.54
N GLU A 54 -11.30 -6.48 9.19
CA GLU A 54 -10.83 -7.75 8.62
C GLU A 54 -10.19 -7.55 7.25
N VAL A 55 -10.76 -6.68 6.41
CA VAL A 55 -10.18 -6.32 5.10
C VAL A 55 -8.89 -5.52 5.30
N TYR A 56 -8.88 -4.57 6.24
CA TYR A 56 -7.69 -3.82 6.60
C TYR A 56 -6.52 -4.74 6.99
N GLU A 57 -6.74 -5.65 7.94
CA GLU A 57 -5.70 -6.59 8.37
C GLU A 57 -5.31 -7.55 7.24
N GLY A 58 -6.28 -8.07 6.50
CA GLY A 58 -6.03 -8.97 5.37
C GLY A 58 -5.16 -8.37 4.26
N MET A 59 -5.36 -7.08 3.95
CA MET A 59 -4.51 -6.34 3.01
C MET A 59 -3.05 -6.31 3.49
N TYR A 60 -2.81 -5.99 4.76
CA TYR A 60 -1.45 -5.93 5.33
C TYR A 60 -0.81 -7.31 5.48
N GLU A 61 -1.56 -8.33 5.89
CA GLU A 61 -1.07 -9.70 5.93
C GLU A 61 -0.64 -10.20 4.55
N THR A 62 -1.42 -9.85 3.52
CA THR A 62 -1.12 -10.21 2.13
C THR A 62 0.18 -9.54 1.68
N LEU A 63 0.33 -8.23 1.93
CA LEU A 63 1.57 -7.51 1.67
C LEU A 63 2.77 -8.14 2.38
N ALA A 64 2.64 -8.49 3.67
CA ALA A 64 3.71 -9.08 4.45
C ALA A 64 4.12 -10.46 3.91
N LYS A 65 3.14 -11.31 3.54
CA LYS A 65 3.39 -12.64 2.95
C LYS A 65 4.16 -12.55 1.64
N VAL A 66 3.79 -11.62 0.77
CA VAL A 66 4.47 -11.42 -0.52
C VAL A 66 5.88 -10.87 -0.32
N TYR A 67 6.02 -9.86 0.53
CA TYR A 67 7.31 -9.24 0.82
C TYR A 67 8.32 -10.25 1.41
N ALA A 68 7.86 -11.12 2.32
CA ALA A 68 8.71 -12.17 2.91
C ALA A 68 9.15 -13.24 1.90
N ARG A 69 8.33 -13.52 0.87
CA ARG A 69 8.64 -14.52 -0.17
C ARG A 69 9.60 -14.01 -1.23
N ASN A 70 9.54 -12.71 -1.56
CA ASN A 70 10.34 -12.09 -2.63
C ASN A 70 11.23 -10.97 -2.09
N ALA A 71 12.29 -11.35 -1.37
CA ALA A 71 13.26 -10.40 -0.79
C ALA A 71 14.06 -9.55 -1.82
N GLY A 72 13.93 -9.82 -3.13
CA GLY A 72 14.72 -9.19 -4.21
C GLY A 72 13.99 -8.13 -5.06
N LEU A 73 12.64 -8.09 -5.05
CA LEU A 73 11.81 -7.10 -5.78
C LEU A 73 10.96 -6.32 -4.78
N THR A 74 11.60 -5.40 -4.07
CA THR A 74 11.13 -4.96 -2.75
C THR A 74 10.24 -3.72 -2.77
N VAL A 75 10.30 -2.91 -3.82
CA VAL A 75 9.66 -1.58 -3.82
C VAL A 75 8.33 -1.50 -4.56
N GLU A 76 8.04 -2.48 -5.44
CA GLU A 76 6.80 -2.50 -6.23
C GLU A 76 5.59 -2.92 -5.39
N TYR A 77 5.76 -3.84 -4.43
CA TYR A 77 4.65 -4.29 -3.59
C TYR A 77 4.05 -3.19 -2.71
N PRO A 78 4.84 -2.34 -2.02
CA PRO A 78 4.31 -1.17 -1.31
C PRO A 78 3.59 -0.17 -2.23
N ILE A 79 4.10 0.03 -3.45
CA ILE A 79 3.46 0.91 -4.44
C ILE A 79 2.10 0.35 -4.84
N GLU A 80 2.06 -0.93 -5.21
CA GLU A 80 0.84 -1.59 -5.66
C GLU A 80 -0.20 -1.66 -4.52
N PHE A 81 0.24 -1.91 -3.29
CA PHE A 81 -0.60 -1.82 -2.11
C PHE A 81 -1.32 -0.47 -2.04
N ILE A 82 -0.59 0.66 -2.14
CA ILE A 82 -1.20 1.99 -2.11
C ILE A 82 -2.14 2.23 -3.30
N ARG A 83 -1.85 1.68 -4.48
CA ARG A 83 -2.78 1.75 -5.62
C ARG A 83 -4.09 1.04 -5.32
N GLN A 84 -4.05 -0.14 -4.71
CA GLN A 84 -5.28 -0.85 -4.32
C GLN A 84 -6.06 -0.09 -3.24
N ILE A 85 -5.38 0.47 -2.23
CA ILE A 85 -6.03 1.35 -1.25
C ILE A 85 -6.74 2.51 -1.96
N LEU A 86 -6.11 3.16 -2.94
CA LEU A 86 -6.71 4.25 -3.69
C LEU A 86 -7.86 3.85 -4.63
N ARG A 87 -7.99 2.55 -4.98
CA ARG A 87 -9.14 2.02 -5.72
C ARG A 87 -10.36 1.85 -4.84
N MET A 88 -10.17 1.58 -3.54
CA MET A 88 -11.28 1.39 -2.62
C MET A 88 -12.16 2.63 -2.55
N TYR A 89 -13.48 2.41 -2.47
CA TYR A 89 -14.49 3.47 -2.43
C TYR A 89 -14.50 4.41 -3.65
N ARG A 90 -13.86 4.00 -4.75
CA ARG A 90 -13.95 4.68 -6.05
C ARG A 90 -14.95 3.94 -6.93
N GLY A 91 -16.03 4.61 -7.30
CA GLY A 91 -17.05 4.01 -8.17
C GLY A 91 -17.85 2.91 -7.47
N HIS A 92 -17.87 1.71 -8.04
CA HIS A 92 -18.73 0.59 -7.60
C HIS A 92 -17.97 -0.52 -6.84
N GLU A 93 -16.64 -0.46 -6.76
CA GLU A 93 -15.84 -1.50 -6.11
C GLU A 93 -15.87 -1.33 -4.58
N THR A 94 -16.30 -2.37 -3.87
CA THR A 94 -16.24 -2.42 -2.40
C THR A 94 -14.83 -2.80 -1.93
N PRO A 95 -14.42 -2.42 -0.71
CA PRO A 95 -13.11 -2.80 -0.19
C PRO A 95 -12.87 -4.31 -0.18
N THR A 96 -13.89 -5.09 0.18
CA THR A 96 -13.84 -6.55 0.09
C THR A 96 -13.55 -7.03 -1.34
N GLN A 97 -14.20 -6.46 -2.37
CA GLN A 97 -13.92 -6.84 -3.77
C GLN A 97 -12.49 -6.52 -4.19
N VAL A 98 -12.00 -5.32 -3.83
CA VAL A 98 -10.62 -4.92 -4.09
C VAL A 98 -9.62 -5.86 -3.40
N TYR A 99 -9.90 -6.27 -2.16
CA TYR A 99 -9.05 -7.21 -1.44
C TYR A 99 -9.02 -8.61 -2.06
N GLU A 100 -10.18 -9.14 -2.47
CA GLU A 100 -10.24 -10.43 -3.17
C GLU A 100 -9.47 -10.40 -4.49
N GLU A 101 -9.57 -9.31 -5.26
CA GLU A 101 -8.78 -9.12 -6.47
C GLU A 101 -7.28 -9.01 -6.16
N TYR A 102 -6.91 -8.22 -5.15
CA TYR A 102 -5.52 -8.01 -4.75
C TYR A 102 -4.81 -9.31 -4.39
N LYS A 103 -5.47 -10.20 -3.64
CA LYS A 103 -4.94 -11.54 -3.33
C LYS A 103 -4.65 -12.33 -4.61
N ARG A 104 -5.59 -12.35 -5.56
CA ARG A 104 -5.46 -13.11 -6.81
C ARG A 104 -4.33 -12.58 -7.68
N VAL A 105 -4.22 -11.26 -7.83
CA VAL A 105 -3.15 -10.64 -8.63
C VAL A 105 -1.79 -11.05 -8.08
N LEU A 106 -1.63 -11.02 -6.76
CA LEU A 106 -0.37 -11.40 -6.12
C LEU A 106 -0.08 -12.90 -6.23
N GLU A 107 -1.08 -13.78 -6.19
CA GLU A 107 -0.91 -15.21 -6.45
C GLU A 107 -0.40 -15.49 -7.88
N HIS A 108 -0.83 -14.70 -8.87
CA HIS A 108 -0.43 -14.90 -10.28
C HIS A 108 0.97 -14.37 -10.59
N TYR A 109 1.40 -13.26 -9.98
CA TYR A 109 2.78 -12.76 -10.12
C TYR A 109 3.85 -13.75 -9.64
N HIS A 110 3.48 -14.77 -8.85
CA HIS A 110 4.38 -15.83 -8.40
C HIS A 110 4.51 -17.03 -9.35
N HIS A 111 3.68 -17.12 -10.40
CA HIS A 111 3.67 -18.26 -11.33
C HIS A 111 4.47 -18.04 -12.62
N ASP A 112 5.03 -16.84 -12.82
CA ASP A 112 5.84 -16.47 -13.99
C ASP A 112 7.37 -16.52 -13.71
N VAL A 113 7.82 -17.37 -12.77
CA VAL A 113 9.26 -17.62 -12.49
C VAL A 113 9.64 -19.07 -12.75
#